data_AF-A0A9W2WHB7-F1
#
_entry.id   AF-A0A9W2WHB7-F1
#
_cell.length_a   1.000
_cell.length_b   1.000
_cell.length_c   1.000
_cell.angle_alpha   90.00
_cell.angle_beta   90.00
_cell.angle_gamma   90.00
#
_symmetry.space_group_name_H-M   'P 1'
#
loop_
_entity.id
_entity.type
_entity.pdbx_description
1 polymer ?
#
loop_
_entity_poly.entity_id
_entity_poly.type
_entity_poly.pdbx_seq_one_letter_code
_entity_poly.pdbx_strand_id
1 'polypeptide(L)'
;MHRGKRCLLIVMECMEGGELFSRIQERGNQAFTEREAAEIMRDIGTAIQFLHSWNIAHRDVKPENLLYTSKEKDGVLKLTDFGFAKETTHNALQTPCYTPYYVAPEVLGPEKYDKSCDMWSLGVIMYILLCGFPPFYSNTGQAISPGMKRRIRLGQYGFPNPEWSEVSEDAKQLIRLLLKTDPTERLTITQFMNHPWINQLMVVPQTPLHTARVLQEDKDHWDDVKEKATSDSREPVSWDSEELVRTGETSIKSTPLGASLVAQWLRIRLPMQGHGFNPWSGKIPHAVEQLSPCATTMEPAL
;
A
#
# COMPACT_ATOMS: atom_id res chain seq x y z
N MET A 1 27.74 -0.69 -13.45
CA MET A 1 28.43 0.31 -12.60
C MET A 1 28.01 1.68 -13.08
N HIS A 2 27.39 2.53 -12.25
CA HIS A 2 27.17 3.94 -12.57
C HIS A 2 28.14 4.77 -11.72
N ARG A 3 29.01 5.56 -12.35
CA ARG A 3 30.09 6.31 -11.68
C ARG A 3 30.93 5.45 -10.71
N GLY A 4 31.28 4.23 -11.11
CA GLY A 4 32.11 3.32 -10.31
C GLY A 4 31.40 2.63 -9.13
N LYS A 5 30.09 2.83 -8.94
CA LYS A 5 29.30 2.11 -7.93
C LYS A 5 28.40 1.06 -8.59
N ARG A 6 28.18 -0.07 -7.90
CA ARG A 6 27.15 -1.04 -8.28
C ARG A 6 25.78 -0.40 -8.03
N CYS A 7 24.93 -0.39 -9.06
CA CYS A 7 23.61 0.23 -9.01
C CYS A 7 22.61 -0.72 -9.67
N LEU A 8 21.39 -0.75 -9.13
CA LEU A 8 20.23 -1.32 -9.78
C LEU A 8 19.45 -0.16 -10.40
N LEU A 9 19.29 -0.18 -11.73
CA LEU A 9 18.50 0.83 -12.45
C LEU A 9 17.17 0.17 -12.84
N ILE A 10 16.07 0.77 -12.40
CA ILE A 10 14.72 0.27 -12.67
C ILE A 10 14.05 1.30 -13.59
N VAL A 11 13.68 0.86 -14.79
CA VAL A 11 12.90 1.66 -15.74
C VAL A 11 11.43 1.31 -15.56
N MET A 12 10.61 2.30 -15.23
CA MET A 12 9.19 2.15 -14.95
C MET A 12 8.36 3.01 -15.90
N GLU A 13 7.04 2.77 -15.92
CA GLU A 13 6.12 3.68 -16.59
C GLU A 13 6.12 5.06 -15.92
N CYS A 14 5.87 6.10 -16.70
CA CYS A 14 5.81 7.48 -16.19
C CYS A 14 4.41 7.78 -15.64
N MET A 15 4.35 8.39 -14.46
CA MET A 15 3.11 8.73 -13.75
C MET A 15 2.87 10.24 -13.79
N GLU A 16 2.42 10.75 -14.95
CA GLU A 16 2.29 12.20 -15.19
C GLU A 16 1.03 12.82 -14.57
N GLY A 17 0.10 11.99 -14.09
CA GLY A 17 -1.18 12.40 -13.51
C GLY A 17 -1.10 12.91 -12.07
N GLY A 18 0.06 12.77 -11.43
CA GLY A 18 0.28 13.22 -10.05
C GLY A 18 -0.40 12.36 -8.99
N GLU A 19 -0.33 12.83 -7.75
CA GLU A 19 -0.86 12.13 -6.58
C GLU A 19 -2.40 12.17 -6.51
N LEU A 20 -3.00 11.14 -5.92
CA LEU A 20 -4.44 10.99 -5.75
C LEU A 20 -5.12 12.25 -5.18
N PHE A 21 -4.61 12.76 -4.06
CA PHE A 21 -5.25 13.87 -3.34
C PHE A 21 -5.02 15.22 -4.02
N SER A 22 -3.87 15.41 -4.69
CA SER A 22 -3.64 16.58 -5.54
C SER A 22 -4.67 16.64 -6.67
N ARG A 23 -5.01 15.50 -7.27
CA ARG A 23 -6.04 15.43 -8.31
C ARG A 23 -7.44 15.77 -7.79
N ILE A 24 -7.76 15.41 -6.54
CA ILE A 24 -9.03 15.79 -5.90
C ILE A 24 -9.05 17.30 -5.61
N GLN A 25 -7.93 17.84 -5.12
CA GLN A 25 -7.77 19.27 -4.84
C GLN A 25 -7.91 20.13 -6.10
N GLU A 26 -7.42 19.67 -7.25
CA GLU A 26 -7.44 20.40 -8.53
C GLU A 26 -8.82 20.43 -9.22
N ARG A 27 -9.85 19.76 -8.67
CA ARG A 27 -11.20 19.70 -9.26
C ARG A 27 -11.97 21.04 -9.22
N GLY A 28 -11.43 22.06 -8.55
CA GLY A 28 -12.08 23.37 -8.42
C GLY A 28 -13.46 23.26 -7.79
N ASN A 29 -14.50 23.72 -8.50
CA ASN A 29 -15.89 23.71 -8.02
C ASN A 29 -16.66 22.42 -8.33
N GLN A 30 -16.04 21.43 -8.99
CA GLN A 30 -16.70 20.16 -9.25
C GLN A 30 -16.77 19.34 -7.95
N ALA A 31 -17.99 18.94 -7.55
CA ALA A 31 -18.19 18.12 -6.37
C ALA A 31 -17.42 16.79 -6.49
N PHE A 32 -16.78 16.39 -5.40
CA PHE A 32 -16.26 15.05 -5.19
C PHE A 32 -17.29 14.28 -4.35
N THR A 33 -17.73 13.11 -4.80
CA THR A 33 -18.87 12.40 -4.21
C THR A 33 -18.46 11.12 -3.48
N GLU A 34 -19.32 10.65 -2.58
CA GLU A 34 -19.09 9.38 -1.86
C GLU A 34 -18.92 8.18 -2.80
N ARG A 35 -19.67 8.12 -3.92
CA ARG A 35 -19.50 7.09 -4.95
C ARG A 35 -18.13 7.14 -5.61
N GLU A 36 -17.60 8.32 -5.92
CA GLU A 36 -16.25 8.46 -6.48
C GLU A 36 -15.17 8.02 -5.46
N ALA A 37 -15.37 8.31 -4.18
CA ALA A 37 -14.50 7.80 -3.12
C ALA A 37 -14.54 6.26 -3.06
N ALA A 38 -15.70 5.64 -3.21
CA ALA A 38 -15.83 4.19 -3.27
C ALA A 38 -15.15 3.57 -4.51
N GLU A 39 -15.25 4.22 -5.67
CA GLU A 39 -14.54 3.82 -6.90
C GLU A 39 -13.03 3.82 -6.69
N ILE A 40 -12.47 4.92 -6.16
CA ILE A 40 -11.05 5.04 -5.82
C ILE A 40 -10.63 3.95 -4.83
N MET A 41 -11.40 3.75 -3.76
CA MET A 41 -11.09 2.74 -2.74
C MET A 41 -11.14 1.32 -3.30
N ARG A 42 -12.02 1.03 -4.26
CA ARG A 42 -12.07 -0.25 -4.96
C ARG A 42 -10.84 -0.47 -5.84
N ASP A 43 -10.36 0.56 -6.53
CA ASP A 43 -9.15 0.48 -7.36
C ASP A 43 -7.91 0.20 -6.50
N ILE A 44 -7.75 0.92 -5.38
CA ILE A 44 -6.67 0.67 -4.41
C ILE A 44 -6.82 -0.75 -3.83
N GLY A 45 -8.04 -1.13 -3.43
CA GLY A 45 -8.35 -2.46 -2.90
C GLY A 45 -8.00 -3.59 -3.88
N THR A 46 -8.21 -3.37 -5.17
CA THR A 46 -7.85 -4.35 -6.23
C THR A 46 -6.33 -4.55 -6.28
N ALA A 47 -5.53 -3.48 -6.16
CA ALA A 47 -4.08 -3.59 -6.10
C ALA A 47 -3.62 -4.35 -4.84
N ILE A 48 -4.18 -4.05 -3.68
CA ILE A 48 -3.85 -4.75 -2.42
C ILE A 48 -4.31 -6.21 -2.46
N GLN A 49 -5.49 -6.50 -3.01
CA GLN A 49 -6.00 -7.86 -3.16
C GLN A 49 -5.04 -8.69 -4.02
N PHE A 50 -4.55 -8.11 -5.12
CA PHE A 50 -3.55 -8.74 -5.96
C PHE A 50 -2.29 -9.07 -5.16
N LEU A 51 -1.69 -8.11 -4.45
CA LEU A 51 -0.49 -8.36 -3.64
C LEU A 51 -0.72 -9.43 -2.57
N HIS A 52 -1.81 -9.33 -1.82
CA HIS A 52 -2.13 -10.27 -0.73
C HIS A 52 -2.41 -11.69 -1.25
N SER A 53 -2.97 -11.83 -2.45
CA SER A 53 -3.17 -13.13 -3.12
C SER A 53 -1.86 -13.81 -3.52
N TRP A 54 -0.82 -13.01 -3.76
CA TRP A 54 0.56 -13.46 -4.01
C TRP A 54 1.41 -13.52 -2.75
N ASN A 55 0.79 -13.40 -1.56
CA ASN A 55 1.50 -13.33 -0.29
C ASN A 55 2.56 -12.25 -0.26
N ILE A 56 2.24 -11.06 -0.77
CA ILE A 56 3.05 -9.86 -0.65
C ILE A 56 2.26 -8.85 0.16
N ALA A 57 2.89 -8.26 1.17
CA ALA A 57 2.39 -7.06 1.84
C ALA A 57 3.19 -5.85 1.36
N HIS A 58 2.52 -4.73 1.10
CA HIS A 58 3.17 -3.52 0.64
C HIS A 58 3.86 -2.77 1.78
N ARG A 59 3.18 -2.65 2.93
CA ARG A 59 3.65 -2.07 4.20
C ARG A 59 4.02 -0.58 4.15
N ASP A 60 3.67 0.09 3.07
CA ASP A 60 3.89 1.53 2.88
C ASP A 60 2.80 2.12 1.97
N VAL A 61 1.55 1.67 2.18
CA VAL A 61 0.40 2.21 1.46
C VAL A 61 0.06 3.56 2.07
N LYS A 62 0.23 4.62 1.30
CA LYS A 62 0.04 6.02 1.73
C LYS A 62 -0.29 6.93 0.55
N PRO A 63 -0.85 8.13 0.79
CA PRO A 63 -1.22 9.09 -0.26
C PRO A 63 -0.17 9.31 -1.35
N GLU A 64 1.10 9.41 -0.96
CA GLU A 64 2.24 9.72 -1.83
C GLU A 64 2.57 8.58 -2.80
N ASN A 65 2.21 7.34 -2.44
CA ASN A 65 2.46 6.16 -3.25
C ASN A 65 1.29 5.83 -4.20
N LEU A 66 0.26 6.68 -4.25
CA LEU A 66 -0.94 6.52 -5.08
C LEU A 66 -0.94 7.56 -6.21
N LEU A 67 -0.51 7.14 -7.39
CA LEU A 67 -0.26 8.04 -8.52
C LEU A 67 -1.16 7.72 -9.71
N TYR A 68 -1.56 8.76 -10.46
CA TYR A 68 -2.26 8.62 -11.72
C TYR A 68 -1.32 8.56 -12.92
N THR A 69 -1.62 7.70 -13.89
CA THR A 69 -0.82 7.56 -15.12
C THR A 69 -0.85 8.82 -15.98
N SER A 70 -1.97 9.56 -16.00
CA SER A 70 -2.15 10.77 -16.81
C SER A 70 -3.09 11.76 -16.11
N LYS A 71 -3.05 13.03 -16.53
CA LYS A 71 -3.97 14.08 -16.07
C LYS A 71 -5.38 13.95 -16.67
N GLU A 72 -5.46 13.29 -17.83
CA GLU A 72 -6.70 13.02 -18.56
C GLU A 72 -7.68 12.20 -17.74
N LYS A 73 -8.99 12.37 -17.98
CA LYS A 73 -10.07 11.76 -17.17
C LYS A 73 -10.00 10.23 -17.06
N ASP A 74 -9.37 9.57 -18.03
CA ASP A 74 -9.15 8.13 -18.09
C ASP A 74 -7.84 7.66 -17.43
N GLY A 75 -7.09 8.57 -16.81
CA GLY A 75 -5.87 8.26 -16.07
C GLY A 75 -6.14 7.22 -14.98
N VAL A 76 -5.35 6.14 -14.98
CA VAL A 76 -5.51 4.99 -14.09
C VAL A 76 -4.74 5.24 -12.79
N LEU A 77 -5.37 4.98 -11.66
CA LEU A 77 -4.71 5.04 -10.35
C LEU A 77 -3.83 3.80 -10.14
N LYS A 78 -2.58 4.00 -9.70
CA LYS A 78 -1.65 2.91 -9.41
C LYS A 78 -0.95 3.10 -8.08
N LEU A 79 -0.71 1.97 -7.41
CA LEU A 79 0.14 1.86 -6.23
C LEU A 79 1.60 1.73 -6.68
N THR A 80 2.49 2.46 -6.02
CA THR A 80 3.92 2.57 -6.33
C THR A 80 4.78 2.41 -5.09
N ASP A 81 6.10 2.36 -5.28
CA ASP A 81 7.13 2.21 -4.23
C ASP A 81 7.04 0.93 -3.38
N PHE A 82 7.68 -0.12 -3.89
CA PHE A 82 7.80 -1.41 -3.22
C PHE A 82 9.03 -1.49 -2.29
N GLY A 83 9.62 -0.36 -1.90
CA GLY A 83 10.84 -0.33 -1.06
C GLY A 83 10.69 -1.01 0.31
N PHE A 84 9.47 -1.04 0.85
CA PHE A 84 9.11 -1.71 2.10
C PHE A 84 8.35 -3.02 1.90
N ALA A 85 8.04 -3.40 0.65
CA ALA A 85 7.25 -4.58 0.37
C ALA A 85 8.00 -5.85 0.80
N LYS A 86 7.24 -6.85 1.25
CA LYS A 86 7.81 -8.11 1.75
C LYS A 86 6.90 -9.28 1.40
N GLU A 87 7.53 -10.37 0.99
CA GLU A 87 6.85 -11.67 0.88
C GLU A 87 6.48 -12.15 2.28
N THR A 88 5.20 -12.41 2.46
CA THR A 88 4.59 -12.86 3.69
C THR A 88 4.43 -14.38 3.70
N THR A 89 5.24 -15.15 2.96
CA THR A 89 5.40 -16.57 3.21
C THR A 89 6.71 -16.78 3.94
N HIS A 90 6.65 -17.09 5.22
CA HIS A 90 7.74 -17.76 5.90
C HIS A 90 7.84 -19.17 5.32
N ASN A 91 9.04 -19.57 4.93
CA ASN A 91 9.39 -20.93 4.54
C ASN A 91 8.84 -21.98 5.53
N ALA A 92 7.62 -22.47 5.34
CA ALA A 92 7.21 -23.77 5.80
C ALA A 92 7.59 -24.79 4.72
N LEU A 93 8.89 -25.02 4.64
CA LEU A 93 9.57 -26.13 3.94
C LEU A 93 9.55 -26.08 2.41
N GLN A 94 10.75 -26.24 1.85
CA GLN A 94 10.93 -26.83 0.54
C GLN A 94 10.06 -28.10 0.42
N THR A 95 9.38 -28.25 -0.72
CA THR A 95 8.66 -29.45 -1.21
C THR A 95 7.13 -29.45 -0.96
N PRO A 96 6.30 -29.49 -2.02
CA PRO A 96 4.85 -29.50 -1.91
C PRO A 96 4.33 -30.92 -1.67
N CYS A 97 3.82 -31.19 -0.47
CA CYS A 97 2.97 -32.34 -0.22
C CYS A 97 1.75 -31.85 0.58
N TYR A 98 0.61 -31.79 -0.10
CA TYR A 98 -0.71 -31.43 0.42
C TYR A 98 -1.02 -32.07 1.77
N THR A 99 -1.52 -31.30 2.74
CA THR A 99 -2.80 -31.49 3.46
C THR A 99 -3.04 -30.30 4.42
N PRO A 100 -3.88 -29.30 4.09
CA PRO A 100 -4.00 -28.04 4.85
C PRO A 100 -4.97 -28.06 6.05
N TYR A 101 -5.43 -29.23 6.52
CA TYR A 101 -6.54 -29.31 7.47
C TYR A 101 -6.18 -29.14 8.97
N TYR A 102 -4.89 -28.99 9.32
CA TYR A 102 -4.44 -29.03 10.74
C TYR A 102 -3.55 -27.86 11.19
N VAL A 103 -3.52 -26.75 10.45
CA VAL A 103 -2.67 -25.61 10.83
C VAL A 103 -3.38 -24.77 11.90
N ALA A 104 -2.80 -24.74 13.10
CA ALA A 104 -3.29 -23.98 14.24
C ALA A 104 -3.10 -22.45 14.04
N PRO A 105 -3.98 -21.59 14.57
CA PRO A 105 -4.00 -20.15 14.29
C PRO A 105 -2.73 -19.40 14.68
N GLU A 106 -1.93 -19.90 15.62
CA GLU A 106 -0.63 -19.39 16.05
C GLU A 106 0.50 -19.62 15.04
N VAL A 107 0.34 -20.58 14.11
CA VAL A 107 1.25 -20.80 12.99
C VAL A 107 1.13 -19.69 11.94
N LEU A 108 0.01 -18.95 11.96
CA LEU A 108 -0.23 -17.75 11.15
C LEU A 108 0.39 -16.53 11.85
N GLY A 109 1.72 -16.55 11.97
CA GLY A 109 2.56 -15.54 12.62
C GLY A 109 2.68 -14.21 11.85
N PRO A 110 3.84 -13.51 11.91
CA PRO A 110 4.08 -12.12 11.45
C PRO A 110 3.45 -11.70 10.11
N GLU A 111 3.18 -12.64 9.23
CA GLU A 111 2.49 -12.50 7.94
C GLU A 111 1.12 -11.83 8.05
N LYS A 112 0.30 -12.22 9.05
CA LYS A 112 -1.00 -11.60 9.29
C LYS A 112 -0.85 -10.13 9.69
N TYR A 113 0.19 -9.83 10.47
CA TYR A 113 0.50 -8.47 10.89
C TYR A 113 0.96 -7.61 9.71
N ASP A 114 1.82 -8.14 8.84
CA ASP A 114 2.29 -7.47 7.62
C ASP A 114 1.08 -7.10 6.72
N LYS A 115 0.19 -8.05 6.39
CA LYS A 115 -1.02 -7.76 5.57
C LYS A 115 -2.00 -6.83 6.28
N SER A 116 -2.15 -6.93 7.59
CA SER A 116 -3.05 -6.07 8.37
C SER A 116 -2.62 -4.60 8.36
N CYS A 117 -1.32 -4.32 8.13
CA CYS A 117 -0.79 -2.96 8.01
C CYS A 117 -1.38 -2.27 6.78
N ASP A 118 -1.39 -2.95 5.63
CA ASP A 118 -2.03 -2.44 4.41
C ASP A 118 -3.52 -2.13 4.63
N MET A 119 -4.22 -2.98 5.41
CA MET A 119 -5.64 -2.77 5.74
C MET A 119 -5.87 -1.54 6.63
N TRP A 120 -4.95 -1.25 7.56
CA TRP A 120 -4.99 -0.02 8.36
C TRP A 120 -4.82 1.21 7.45
N SER A 121 -3.85 1.16 6.54
CA SER A 121 -3.63 2.23 5.55
C SER A 121 -4.86 2.49 4.69
N LEU A 122 -5.56 1.44 4.23
CA LEU A 122 -6.85 1.59 3.53
C LEU A 122 -7.88 2.35 4.39
N GLY A 123 -7.96 2.07 5.69
CA GLY A 123 -8.86 2.79 6.60
C GLY A 123 -8.52 4.27 6.73
N VAL A 124 -7.23 4.61 6.83
CA VAL A 124 -6.77 6.00 6.90
C VAL A 124 -7.04 6.74 5.59
N ILE A 125 -6.72 6.13 4.45
CA ILE A 125 -6.97 6.73 3.12
C ILE A 125 -8.48 6.93 2.90
N MET A 126 -9.31 5.94 3.23
CA MET A 126 -10.76 6.04 3.13
C MET A 126 -11.32 7.17 3.99
N TYR A 127 -10.82 7.33 5.22
CA TYR A 127 -11.22 8.42 6.09
C TYR A 127 -10.92 9.79 5.46
N ILE A 128 -9.69 9.98 4.96
CA ILE A 128 -9.29 11.24 4.33
C ILE A 128 -10.08 11.49 3.04
N LEU A 129 -10.34 10.46 2.22
CA LEU A 129 -11.17 10.61 1.03
C LEU A 129 -12.58 11.13 1.35
N LEU A 130 -13.15 10.76 2.50
CA LEU A 130 -14.51 11.15 2.86
C LEU A 130 -14.62 12.52 3.51
N CYS A 131 -13.57 13.04 4.17
CA CYS A 131 -13.66 14.33 4.87
C CYS A 131 -12.52 15.32 4.62
N GLY A 132 -11.41 14.90 4.01
CA GLY A 132 -10.27 15.76 3.67
C GLY A 132 -9.20 15.92 4.76
N PHE A 133 -9.35 15.29 5.92
CA PHE A 133 -8.36 15.34 7.01
C PHE A 133 -8.12 13.95 7.63
N PRO A 134 -6.95 13.68 8.25
CA PRO A 134 -6.66 12.37 8.81
C PRO A 134 -7.45 12.07 10.10
N PRO A 135 -7.74 10.78 10.39
CA PRO A 135 -8.47 10.37 11.60
C PRO A 135 -7.71 10.65 12.90
N PHE A 136 -6.38 10.78 12.81
CA PHE A 136 -5.51 11.05 13.94
C PHE A 136 -4.64 12.28 13.65
N TYR A 137 -4.91 13.39 14.32
CA TYR A 137 -4.13 14.63 14.25
C TYR A 137 -3.36 14.86 15.56
N SER A 138 -2.36 15.74 15.56
CA SER A 138 -1.71 16.24 16.78
C SER A 138 -2.22 17.65 17.07
N ASN A 139 -2.62 17.93 18.32
CA ASN A 139 -3.07 19.29 18.71
C ASN A 139 -1.89 20.26 18.88
N THR A 140 -0.65 19.80 18.72
CA THR A 140 0.56 20.54 19.07
C THR A 140 1.52 20.73 17.89
N GLY A 141 1.13 20.39 16.66
CA GLY A 141 1.97 20.53 15.45
C GLY A 141 3.17 19.58 15.38
N GLN A 142 3.62 19.03 16.51
CA GLN A 142 4.76 18.10 16.60
C GLN A 142 4.49 16.79 15.85
N ALA A 143 5.53 16.27 15.21
CA ALA A 143 5.60 14.92 14.65
C ALA A 143 5.26 13.92 15.76
N ILE A 144 4.15 13.22 15.57
CA ILE A 144 3.60 12.20 16.46
C ILE A 144 3.66 12.60 17.95
N SER A 145 2.87 13.61 18.33
CA SER A 145 2.76 13.96 19.75
C SER A 145 2.36 12.73 20.58
N PRO A 146 2.77 12.64 21.86
CA PRO A 146 2.35 11.54 22.74
C PRO A 146 0.82 11.33 22.74
N GLY A 147 0.05 12.42 22.57
CA GLY A 147 -1.40 12.37 22.40
C GLY A 147 -1.86 11.70 21.11
N MET A 148 -1.15 11.89 19.99
CA MET A 148 -1.45 11.23 18.70
C MET A 148 -1.10 9.73 18.75
N LYS A 149 0.08 9.35 19.29
CA LYS A 149 0.43 7.91 19.51
C LYS A 149 -0.62 7.24 20.38
N ARG A 150 -1.05 7.92 21.45
CA ARG A 150 -2.08 7.42 22.35
C ARG A 150 -3.42 7.25 21.64
N ARG A 151 -3.85 8.22 20.83
CA ARG A 151 -5.10 8.12 20.05
C ARG A 151 -5.08 6.95 19.07
N ILE A 152 -3.97 6.76 18.37
CA ILE A 152 -3.77 5.61 17.46
C ILE A 152 -3.86 4.29 18.25
N ARG A 153 -3.10 4.16 19.34
CA ARG A 153 -3.09 2.95 20.18
C ARG A 153 -4.45 2.64 20.80
N LEU A 154 -5.22 3.67 21.13
CA LEU A 154 -6.56 3.53 21.73
C LEU A 154 -7.68 3.50 20.67
N GLY A 155 -7.37 3.64 19.38
CA GLY A 155 -8.39 3.71 18.32
C GLY A 155 -9.34 4.90 18.46
N GLN A 156 -8.87 6.00 19.06
CA GLN A 156 -9.69 7.17 19.36
C GLN A 156 -9.71 8.13 18.18
N TYR A 157 -10.75 8.00 17.35
CA TYR A 157 -11.14 8.94 16.32
C TYR A 157 -12.67 9.10 16.33
N GLY A 158 -13.17 10.12 15.65
CA GLY A 158 -14.60 10.39 15.51
C GLY A 158 -14.97 10.73 14.08
N PHE A 159 -16.25 10.96 13.85
CA PHE A 159 -16.80 11.41 12.56
C PHE A 159 -17.45 12.79 12.80
N PRO A 160 -16.65 13.87 12.88
CA PRO A 160 -17.15 15.18 13.28
C PRO A 160 -18.04 15.82 12.21
N ASN A 161 -19.00 16.61 12.67
CA ASN A 161 -19.79 17.47 11.80
C ASN A 161 -19.04 18.78 11.49
N PRO A 162 -19.28 19.40 10.32
CA PRO A 162 -20.27 19.03 9.31
C PRO A 162 -19.82 17.94 8.31
N GLU A 163 -18.52 17.65 8.20
CA GLU A 163 -17.99 16.85 7.08
C GLU A 163 -18.54 15.42 7.02
N TRP A 164 -18.93 14.86 8.17
CA TRP A 164 -19.46 13.51 8.29
C TRP A 164 -20.98 13.43 8.43
N SER A 165 -21.72 14.55 8.39
CA SER A 165 -23.18 14.52 8.64
C SER A 165 -23.92 13.74 7.58
N GLU A 166 -23.54 13.91 6.31
CA GLU A 166 -24.20 13.29 5.15
C GLU A 166 -23.53 11.99 4.67
N VAL A 167 -22.38 11.62 5.26
CA VAL A 167 -21.66 10.38 4.91
C VAL A 167 -22.43 9.17 5.45
N SER A 168 -22.62 8.17 4.59
CA SER A 168 -23.39 6.97 4.93
C SER A 168 -22.84 6.21 6.15
N GLU A 169 -23.73 5.55 6.89
CA GLU A 169 -23.32 4.71 8.02
C GLU A 169 -22.53 3.47 7.56
N ASP A 170 -22.79 2.97 6.35
CA ASP A 170 -22.03 1.88 5.72
C ASP A 170 -20.56 2.25 5.53
N ALA A 171 -20.28 3.49 5.08
CA ALA A 171 -18.92 4.00 4.94
C ALA A 171 -18.23 4.11 6.31
N LYS A 172 -18.93 4.67 7.31
CA LYS A 172 -18.43 4.79 8.69
C LYS A 172 -18.16 3.42 9.31
N GLN A 173 -19.05 2.45 9.09
CA GLN A 173 -18.89 1.08 9.56
C GLN A 173 -17.66 0.41 8.93
N LEU A 174 -17.46 0.56 7.62
CA LEU A 174 -16.28 0.01 6.95
C LEU A 174 -14.98 0.59 7.51
N ILE A 175 -14.93 1.91 7.76
CA ILE A 175 -13.78 2.55 8.43
C ILE A 175 -13.55 1.95 9.82
N ARG A 176 -14.61 1.75 10.62
CA ARG A 176 -14.48 1.13 11.94
C ARG A 176 -13.89 -0.26 11.90
N LEU A 177 -14.22 -1.05 10.88
CA LEU A 177 -13.67 -2.39 10.69
C LEU A 177 -12.21 -2.39 10.20
N LEU A 178 -11.81 -1.38 9.41
CA LEU A 178 -10.42 -1.20 8.95
C LEU A 178 -9.50 -0.62 10.03
N LEU A 179 -10.01 0.28 10.87
CA LEU A 179 -9.25 0.96 11.92
C LEU A 179 -9.38 0.28 13.30
N LYS A 180 -9.66 -1.02 13.33
CA LYS A 180 -9.53 -1.81 14.56
C LYS A 180 -8.07 -1.86 15.00
N THR A 181 -7.83 -1.59 16.28
CA THR A 181 -6.50 -1.55 16.88
C THR A 181 -5.89 -2.94 16.96
N ASP A 182 -6.69 -3.96 17.29
CA ASP A 182 -6.28 -5.36 17.19
C ASP A 182 -6.17 -5.78 15.71
N PRO A 183 -4.96 -6.13 15.23
CA PRO A 183 -4.74 -6.58 13.86
C PRO A 183 -5.50 -7.85 13.48
N THR A 184 -5.82 -8.71 14.46
CA THR A 184 -6.51 -9.99 14.24
C THR A 184 -8.01 -9.81 14.06
N GLU A 185 -8.57 -8.75 14.64
CA GLU A 185 -9.97 -8.37 14.42
C GLU A 185 -10.17 -7.48 13.19
N ARG A 186 -9.07 -6.92 12.64
CA ARG A 186 -9.09 -6.03 11.49
C ARG A 186 -9.54 -6.77 10.24
N LEU A 187 -10.33 -6.06 9.43
CA LEU A 187 -10.89 -6.59 8.21
C LEU A 187 -9.81 -7.05 7.22
N THR A 188 -9.97 -8.23 6.62
CA THR A 188 -9.08 -8.75 5.57
C THR A 188 -9.43 -8.16 4.21
N ILE A 189 -8.51 -8.19 3.24
CA ILE A 189 -8.77 -7.64 1.90
C ILE A 189 -9.94 -8.32 1.18
N THR A 190 -10.13 -9.63 1.38
CA THR A 190 -11.27 -10.36 0.80
C THR A 190 -12.59 -9.89 1.39
N GLN A 191 -12.64 -9.65 2.71
CA GLN A 191 -13.82 -9.07 3.35
C GLN A 191 -14.06 -7.63 2.87
N PHE A 192 -13.00 -6.86 2.63
CA PHE A 192 -13.09 -5.48 2.16
C PHE A 192 -13.72 -5.42 0.77
N MET A 193 -13.20 -6.21 -0.17
CA MET A 193 -13.70 -6.26 -1.54
C MET A 193 -15.14 -6.79 -1.63
N ASN A 194 -15.59 -7.54 -0.63
CA ASN A 194 -16.97 -8.05 -0.54
C ASN A 194 -17.93 -7.12 0.21
N HIS A 195 -17.43 -6.07 0.88
CA HIS A 195 -18.29 -5.13 1.59
C HIS A 195 -19.23 -4.40 0.60
N PRO A 196 -20.52 -4.21 0.90
CA PRO A 196 -21.47 -3.59 -0.03
C PRO A 196 -21.02 -2.23 -0.57
N TRP A 197 -20.43 -1.41 0.31
CA TRP A 197 -19.88 -0.09 -0.05
C TRP A 197 -18.79 -0.15 -1.13
N ILE A 198 -18.07 -1.28 -1.26
CA ILE A 198 -17.02 -1.48 -2.28
C ILE A 198 -17.55 -2.27 -3.49
N ASN A 199 -18.29 -3.36 -3.23
CA ASN A 199 -18.71 -4.30 -4.27
C ASN A 199 -19.92 -3.81 -5.07
N GLN A 200 -20.76 -2.94 -4.50
CA GLN A 200 -22.03 -2.52 -5.08
C GLN A 200 -22.06 -1.01 -5.31
N LEU A 201 -21.14 -0.45 -6.10
CA LEU A 201 -21.01 1.01 -6.31
C LEU A 201 -22.32 1.75 -6.66
N MET A 202 -23.26 1.09 -7.33
CA MET A 202 -24.55 1.69 -7.68
C MET A 202 -25.45 1.99 -6.46
N VAL A 203 -25.25 1.31 -5.33
CA VAL A 203 -25.98 1.56 -4.08
C VAL A 203 -25.30 2.61 -3.21
N VAL A 204 -24.05 2.96 -3.50
CA VAL A 204 -23.33 4.04 -2.81
C VAL A 204 -23.95 5.39 -3.21
N PRO A 205 -24.30 6.25 -2.25
CA PRO A 205 -24.92 7.53 -2.54
C PRO A 205 -23.95 8.45 -3.29
N GLN A 206 -24.49 9.37 -4.09
CA GLN A 206 -23.70 10.41 -4.77
C GLN A 206 -23.61 11.70 -3.93
N THR A 207 -23.69 11.56 -2.61
CA THR A 207 -23.60 12.68 -1.67
C THR A 207 -22.31 13.45 -1.93
N PRO A 208 -22.38 14.77 -2.16
CA PRO A 208 -21.20 15.63 -2.25
C PRO A 208 -20.42 15.62 -0.94
N LEU A 209 -19.10 15.43 -1.02
CA LEU A 209 -18.19 15.45 0.11
C LEU A 209 -17.49 16.80 0.21
N HIS A 210 -17.09 17.15 1.43
CA HIS A 210 -16.34 18.37 1.72
C HIS A 210 -14.85 18.26 1.35
N THR A 211 -14.37 17.05 1.02
CA THR A 211 -12.96 16.69 0.81
C THR A 211 -12.20 17.66 -0.09
N ALA A 212 -12.72 17.97 -1.28
CA ALA A 212 -12.02 18.85 -2.23
C ALA A 212 -11.81 20.26 -1.66
N ARG A 213 -12.80 20.79 -0.94
CA ARG A 213 -12.73 22.11 -0.28
C ARG A 213 -11.75 22.08 0.89
N VAL A 214 -11.84 21.08 1.75
CA VAL A 214 -10.96 20.95 2.93
C VAL A 214 -9.49 20.82 2.51
N LEU A 215 -9.19 20.03 1.47
CA LEU A 215 -7.82 19.90 0.94
C LEU A 215 -7.31 21.19 0.28
N GLN A 216 -8.18 22.08 -0.21
CA GLN A 216 -7.79 23.39 -0.72
C GLN A 216 -7.53 24.40 0.39
N GLU A 217 -8.40 24.43 1.40
CA GLU A 217 -8.32 25.37 2.54
C GLU A 217 -7.08 25.11 3.41
N ASP A 218 -6.70 23.85 3.57
CA ASP A 218 -5.64 23.42 4.50
C ASP A 218 -4.38 22.92 3.78
N LYS A 219 -3.97 23.64 2.72
CA LYS A 219 -2.85 23.22 1.85
C LYS A 219 -1.52 23.08 2.62
N ASP A 220 -1.24 24.02 3.53
CA ASP A 220 -0.04 23.96 4.38
C ASP A 220 -0.11 22.80 5.38
N HIS A 221 -1.30 22.48 5.89
CA HIS A 221 -1.51 21.33 6.78
C HIS A 221 -1.39 20.00 6.02
N TRP A 222 -1.79 19.95 4.75
CA TRP A 222 -1.67 18.74 3.94
C TRP A 222 -0.21 18.33 3.73
N ASP A 223 0.68 19.29 3.54
CA ASP A 223 2.12 19.01 3.44
C ASP A 223 2.68 18.43 4.76
N ASP A 224 2.23 18.95 5.91
CA ASP A 224 2.54 18.35 7.22
C ASP A 224 2.03 16.91 7.35
N VAL A 225 0.82 16.62 6.85
CA VAL A 225 0.23 15.27 6.90
C VAL A 225 1.09 14.29 6.09
N LYS A 226 1.55 14.69 4.91
CA LYS A 226 2.46 13.89 4.08
C LYS A 226 3.81 13.65 4.75
N GLU A 227 4.43 14.71 5.27
CA GLU A 227 5.72 14.59 5.95
C GLU A 227 5.64 13.64 7.14
N LYS A 228 4.55 13.73 7.92
CA LYS A 228 4.30 12.85 9.07
C LYS A 228 4.12 11.40 8.64
N ALA A 229 3.30 11.12 7.62
CA ALA A 229 3.11 9.77 7.09
C ALA A 229 4.44 9.16 6.57
N THR A 230 5.27 9.97 5.92
CA THR A 230 6.57 9.54 5.41
C THR A 230 7.60 9.32 6.53
N SER A 231 7.58 10.12 7.60
CA SER A 231 8.51 9.98 8.74
C SER A 231 8.34 8.66 9.52
N ASP A 232 7.09 8.20 9.69
CA ASP A 232 6.77 6.96 10.43
C ASP A 232 7.30 5.71 9.73
N SER A 233 7.37 5.72 8.39
CA SER A 233 7.96 4.62 7.60
C SER A 233 9.48 4.47 7.77
N ARG A 234 10.17 5.50 8.29
CA ARG A 234 11.65 5.53 8.40
C ARG A 234 12.19 5.19 9.78
N GLU A 235 11.37 5.23 10.84
CA GLU A 235 11.82 4.86 12.17
C GLU A 235 11.52 3.38 12.48
N PRO A 236 12.51 2.55 12.87
CA PRO A 236 12.21 1.28 13.47
C PRO A 236 11.47 1.56 14.78
N VAL A 237 10.18 1.23 14.83
CA VAL A 237 9.37 1.36 16.05
C VAL A 237 10.05 0.51 17.12
N SER A 238 10.74 1.15 18.07
CA SER A 238 11.20 0.46 19.28
C SER A 238 9.96 0.18 20.12
N TRP A 239 9.39 -1.00 19.91
CA TRP A 239 8.56 -1.60 20.92
C TRP A 239 9.49 -1.90 22.09
N ASP A 240 9.25 -1.28 23.24
CA ASP A 240 9.96 -1.57 24.48
C ASP A 240 9.94 -3.09 24.70
N SER A 241 11.03 -3.72 24.27
CA SER A 241 11.38 -5.11 24.49
C SER A 241 12.56 -5.04 25.44
N GLU A 242 12.30 -4.53 26.65
CA GLU A 242 13.14 -4.96 27.75
C GLU A 242 12.96 -6.47 27.85
N GLU A 243 14.09 -7.18 27.73
CA GLU A 243 14.26 -8.63 27.92
C GLU A 243 14.22 -9.51 26.65
N LEU A 244 15.17 -9.33 25.73
CA LEU A 244 15.85 -10.48 25.09
C LEU A 244 17.24 -10.15 24.53
N VAL A 245 18.25 -10.59 25.29
CA VAL A 245 19.57 -11.08 24.86
C VAL A 245 20.57 -10.09 24.24
N ARG A 246 21.53 -9.73 25.09
CA ARG A 246 22.96 -9.56 24.76
C ARG A 246 23.42 -10.62 23.75
N THR A 247 23.73 -10.21 22.52
CA THR A 247 24.96 -10.62 21.81
C THR A 247 25.16 -9.62 20.68
N GLY A 248 26.33 -8.98 20.66
CA GLY A 248 26.69 -8.04 19.61
C GLY A 248 27.11 -8.78 18.35
N GLU A 249 26.71 -8.23 17.20
CA GLU A 249 27.57 -7.98 16.04
C GLU A 249 26.72 -7.35 14.93
N THR A 250 26.90 -6.05 14.71
CA THR A 250 26.31 -5.32 13.60
C THR A 250 27.18 -5.48 12.35
N SER A 251 26.65 -6.18 11.34
CA SER A 251 27.14 -6.08 9.97
C SER A 251 25.97 -6.22 9.00
N ILE A 252 25.43 -5.08 8.56
CA ILE A 252 24.41 -5.03 7.51
C ILE A 252 25.12 -5.30 6.18
N LYS A 253 25.20 -6.58 5.79
CA LYS A 253 25.57 -6.96 4.43
C LYS A 253 24.33 -6.78 3.55
N SER A 254 24.47 -5.93 2.52
CA SER A 254 23.49 -5.77 1.44
C SER A 254 23.15 -7.14 0.84
N THR A 255 21.93 -7.64 1.05
CA THR A 255 21.48 -8.92 0.50
C THR A 255 20.90 -8.75 -0.92
N PRO A 256 20.96 -9.79 -1.76
CA PRO A 256 20.58 -9.72 -3.19
C PRO A 256 19.05 -9.66 -3.46
N LEU A 257 18.22 -9.50 -2.43
CA LEU A 257 16.75 -9.62 -2.53
C LEU A 257 16.09 -8.58 -3.44
N GLY A 258 16.68 -7.40 -3.60
CA GLY A 258 16.14 -6.34 -4.46
C GLY A 258 16.02 -6.74 -5.94
N ALA A 259 16.87 -7.65 -6.43
CA ALA A 259 16.80 -8.11 -7.82
C ALA A 259 15.69 -9.16 -8.05
N SER A 260 15.36 -9.95 -7.03
CA SER A 260 14.31 -10.99 -7.12
C SER A 260 12.91 -10.38 -7.16
N LEU A 261 12.68 -9.30 -6.39
CA LEU A 261 11.40 -8.57 -6.39
C LEU A 261 11.18 -7.80 -7.69
N VAL A 262 12.23 -7.23 -8.30
CA VAL A 262 12.14 -6.60 -9.65
C VAL A 262 11.85 -7.64 -10.74
N ALA A 263 12.43 -8.85 -10.63
CA ALA A 263 12.12 -9.94 -11.55
C ALA A 263 10.69 -10.50 -11.37
N GLN A 264 10.15 -10.48 -10.15
CA GLN A 264 8.74 -10.81 -9.88
C GLN A 264 7.79 -9.72 -10.36
N TRP A 265 8.14 -8.44 -10.19
CA TRP A 265 7.38 -7.31 -10.75
C TRP A 265 7.29 -7.36 -12.28
N LEU A 266 8.36 -7.74 -12.99
CA LEU A 266 8.35 -7.95 -14.44
C LEU A 266 7.42 -9.09 -14.90
N ARG A 267 7.07 -10.04 -14.03
CA ARG A 267 6.05 -11.08 -14.30
C ARG A 267 4.60 -10.61 -14.08
N ILE A 268 4.39 -9.45 -13.44
CA ILE A 268 3.09 -8.95 -12.98
C ILE A 268 2.49 -7.92 -13.98
N ARG A 269 2.94 -7.91 -15.24
CA ARG A 269 2.28 -7.11 -16.29
C ARG A 269 0.92 -7.70 -16.65
N LEU A 270 -0.14 -7.27 -15.97
CA LEU A 270 -1.50 -7.35 -16.51
C LEU A 270 -2.22 -6.00 -16.35
N PRO A 271 -2.92 -5.53 -17.39
CA PRO A 271 -3.77 -4.35 -17.29
C PRO A 271 -4.92 -4.62 -16.32
N MET A 272 -5.28 -3.62 -15.51
CA MET A 272 -6.51 -3.61 -14.72
C MET A 272 -7.74 -3.37 -15.61
N GLN A 273 -7.97 -4.24 -16.60
CA GLN A 273 -9.23 -4.32 -17.32
C GLN A 273 -9.49 -5.78 -17.70
N GLY A 274 -10.65 -6.29 -17.30
CA GLY A 274 -11.08 -7.64 -17.63
C GLY A 274 -11.35 -7.78 -19.12
N HIS A 275 -10.57 -8.63 -19.79
CA HIS A 275 -11.04 -9.49 -20.88
C HIS A 275 -10.17 -10.76 -20.91
N GLY A 276 -10.82 -11.92 -21.04
CA GLY A 276 -10.25 -13.24 -20.81
C GLY A 276 -9.07 -13.61 -21.71
N PHE A 277 -7.86 -13.29 -21.26
CA PHE A 277 -6.63 -13.78 -21.86
C PHE A 277 -6.06 -14.91 -21.00
N ASN A 278 -6.06 -16.13 -21.56
CA ASN A 278 -5.46 -17.31 -20.94
C ASN A 278 -3.93 -17.30 -21.22
N PRO A 279 -3.05 -17.14 -20.23
CA PRO A 279 -1.60 -17.00 -20.47
C PRO A 279 -0.91 -18.33 -20.84
N TRP A 280 -1.64 -19.45 -20.89
CA TRP A 280 -1.08 -20.79 -21.11
C TRP A 280 -1.13 -21.27 -22.57
N SER A 281 -1.10 -20.37 -23.56
CA SER A 281 -0.73 -20.77 -24.92
C SER A 281 0.79 -20.68 -25.05
N GLY A 282 1.47 -21.79 -24.77
CA GLY A 282 2.93 -21.93 -24.66
C GLY A 282 3.73 -21.60 -25.94
N LYS A 283 3.78 -20.33 -26.34
CA LYS A 283 4.73 -19.81 -27.32
C LYS A 283 5.46 -18.60 -26.75
N ILE A 284 6.67 -18.86 -26.26
CA ILE A 284 7.66 -17.84 -25.93
C ILE A 284 8.08 -17.17 -27.26
N PRO A 285 7.94 -15.85 -27.44
CA PRO A 285 8.55 -15.17 -28.57
C PRO A 285 10.08 -15.16 -28.39
N HIS A 286 10.80 -15.72 -29.37
CA HIS A 286 12.24 -15.62 -29.49
C HIS A 286 12.70 -14.16 -29.50
N ALA A 287 13.22 -13.67 -28.38
CA ALA A 287 14.02 -12.44 -28.33
C ALA A 287 14.89 -12.36 -27.08
N VAL A 288 15.62 -13.43 -26.73
CA VAL A 288 16.77 -13.34 -25.82
C VAL A 288 17.83 -14.35 -26.26
N GLU A 289 18.63 -13.99 -27.25
CA GLU A 289 19.90 -14.65 -27.52
C GLU A 289 20.78 -13.66 -28.28
N GLN A 290 21.61 -12.89 -27.58
CA GLN A 290 22.90 -12.35 -28.02
C GLN A 290 23.59 -11.66 -26.84
N LEU A 291 24.26 -12.45 -25.99
CA LEU A 291 25.46 -12.01 -25.29
C LEU A 291 26.43 -13.20 -25.28
N SER A 292 27.37 -13.18 -26.23
CA SER A 292 28.44 -14.16 -26.37
C SER A 292 29.38 -14.17 -25.16
N PRO A 293 30.01 -15.32 -24.82
CA PRO A 293 31.01 -15.40 -23.77
C PRO A 293 32.40 -15.07 -24.33
N CYS A 294 33.02 -13.99 -23.85
CA CYS A 294 34.46 -13.79 -24.07
C CYS A 294 35.22 -14.62 -23.03
N ALA A 295 35.81 -15.71 -23.50
CA ALA A 295 36.82 -16.48 -22.78
C ALA A 295 38.13 -15.66 -22.71
N THR A 296 38.73 -15.57 -21.52
CA THR A 296 40.14 -15.17 -21.39
C THR A 296 40.92 -16.35 -20.83
N THR A 297 41.76 -16.90 -21.69
CA THR A 297 42.81 -17.88 -21.39
C THR A 297 43.78 -17.33 -20.34
N MET A 298 44.03 -18.09 -19.28
CA MET A 298 45.15 -17.90 -18.38
C MET A 298 46.40 -18.60 -18.97
N GLU A 299 47.45 -17.84 -19.27
CA GLU A 299 48.82 -18.35 -19.34
C GLU A 299 49.48 -18.21 -17.95
N PRO A 300 50.28 -19.18 -17.49
CA PRO A 300 51.11 -19.02 -16.31
C PRO A 300 52.50 -18.53 -16.73
N ALA A 301 53.01 -17.47 -16.10
CA ALA A 301 54.42 -17.12 -16.18
C ALA A 301 55.12 -17.50 -14.86
N LEU A 302 56.25 -18.18 -15.04
CA LEU A 302 57.29 -18.56 -14.08
C LEU A 302 57.83 -17.37 -13.27
#